data_AF-A0A7X8HNT0-F1
#
_entry.id   AF-A0A7X8HNT0-F1
#
_cell.length_a   1.000
_cell.length_b   1.000
_cell.length_c   1.000
_cell.angle_alpha   90.00
_cell.angle_beta   90.00
_cell.angle_gamma   90.00
#
_symmetry.space_group_name_H-M   'P 1'
#
loop_
_entity.id
_entity.type
_entity.pdbx_description
1 polymer ?
#
loop_
_entity_poly.entity_id
_entity_poly.type
_entity_poly.pdbx_seq_one_letter_code
_entity_poly.pdbx_strand_id
1 'polypeptide(L)' 'MAYHAAATKRVEIKERRGSAEFARLGFKNIMGGRYSTVVYGIKERERWNERIA' A
#
# COMPACT_ATOMS: atom_id res chain seq x y z
N MET A 1 -10.83 18.04 10.59
CA MET A 1 -11.09 17.18 9.42
C MET A 1 -10.85 15.73 9.82
N ALA A 2 -11.92 14.97 10.05
CA ALA A 2 -11.81 13.54 10.34
C ALA A 2 -11.71 12.78 9.01
N TYR A 3 -10.64 12.01 8.81
CA TYR A 3 -10.53 11.10 7.67
C TYR A 3 -11.10 9.73 8.10
N HIS A 4 -12.09 9.23 7.37
CA HIS A 4 -12.57 7.87 7.57
C HIS A 4 -11.71 6.92 6.74
N ALA A 5 -11.14 5.91 7.40
CA ALA A 5 -10.51 4.80 6.70
C ALA A 5 -11.60 3.97 6.00
N ALA A 6 -11.59 3.95 4.66
CA ALA A 6 -12.54 3.16 3.87
C ALA A 6 -12.17 1.66 3.83
N ALA A 7 -10.87 1.35 3.89
CA ALA A 7 -10.37 -0.02 3.90
C ALA A 7 -10.16 -0.54 5.33
N THR A 8 -10.67 -1.73 5.63
CA THR A 8 -10.62 -2.33 6.98
C THR A 8 -9.50 -3.35 7.17
N LYS A 9 -8.93 -3.88 6.07
CA LYS A 9 -7.88 -4.91 6.10
C LYS A 9 -6.56 -4.44 5.53
N ARG A 10 -6.55 -4.13 4.25
CA ARG A 10 -5.38 -3.65 3.50
C ARG A 10 -5.82 -2.77 2.35
N VAL A 11 -4.89 -1.98 1.84
CA VAL A 11 -5.04 -1.23 0.60
C VAL A 11 -4.15 -1.86 -0.44
N GLU A 12 -4.68 -2.07 -1.64
CA GLU A 12 -3.93 -2.52 -2.80
C GLU A 12 -4.04 -1.49 -3.92
N ILE A 13 -2.93 -1.19 -4.58
CA ILE A 13 -2.93 -0.36 -5.80
C ILE A 13 -2.18 -1.08 -6.91
N LYS A 14 -2.61 -0.87 -8.15
CA LYS A 14 -1.96 -1.40 -9.34
C LYS A 14 -1.29 -0.27 -10.07
N GLU A 15 0.01 -0.40 -10.30
CA GLU A 15 0.82 0.61 -10.97
C GLU A 15 1.85 -0.05 -11.88
N ARG A 16 2.48 0.73 -12.76
CA ARG A 16 3.57 0.21 -13.59
C ARG A 16 4.77 -0.19 -12.72
N ARG A 17 5.50 -1.22 -13.16
CA ARG A 17 6.77 -1.63 -12.56
C ARG A 17 7.73 -0.43 -12.55
N GLY A 18 8.29 -0.14 -11.37
CA GLY A 18 9.16 1.01 -11.17
C GLY A 18 8.44 2.34 -10.96
N SER A 19 7.11 2.36 -10.83
CA SER A 19 6.37 3.58 -10.51
C SER A 19 6.82 4.20 -9.19
N ALA A 20 7.13 5.49 -9.19
CA ALA A 20 7.49 6.26 -8.00
C ALA A 20 6.33 6.40 -7.01
N GLU A 21 5.10 6.16 -7.46
CA GLU A 21 3.89 6.27 -6.64
C GLU A 21 3.88 5.30 -5.46
N PHE A 22 4.51 4.13 -5.62
CA PHE A 22 4.67 3.20 -4.50
C PHE A 22 5.45 3.85 -3.33
N ALA A 23 6.57 4.50 -3.63
CA ALA A 23 7.36 5.19 -2.62
C ALA A 23 6.62 6.42 -2.07
N ARG A 24 6.00 7.22 -2.95
CA ARG A 24 5.24 8.42 -2.58
C ARG A 24 4.10 8.14 -1.60
N LEU A 25 3.41 7.01 -1.79
CA LEU A 25 2.26 6.58 -0.96
C LEU A 25 2.66 5.64 0.20
N GLY A 26 3.93 5.27 0.28
CA GLY A 26 4.48 4.42 1.34
C GLY A 26 4.12 2.93 1.22
N PHE A 27 3.90 2.42 0.01
CA PHE A 27 3.78 0.99 -0.26
C PHE A 27 5.17 0.34 -0.26
N LYS A 28 5.42 -0.56 0.69
CA LYS A 28 6.69 -1.27 0.83
C LYS A 28 6.64 -2.69 0.27
N ASN A 29 5.47 -3.31 0.28
CA ASN A 29 5.28 -4.64 -0.28
C ASN A 29 4.79 -4.52 -1.73
N ILE A 30 5.67 -4.75 -2.69
CA ILE A 30 5.36 -4.70 -4.12
C ILE A 30 5.43 -6.11 -4.69
N MET A 31 4.32 -6.60 -5.24
CA MET A 31 4.17 -7.96 -5.76
C MET A 31 3.83 -7.94 -7.25
N GLY A 32 4.42 -8.86 -8.02
CA GLY A 32 4.07 -9.05 -9.42
C GLY A 32 4.89 -10.16 -10.06
N GLY A 33 4.34 -10.76 -11.11
CA GLY A 33 5.06 -11.79 -11.88
C GLY A 33 6.36 -11.26 -12.47
N ARG A 34 7.36 -12.12 -12.69
CA ARG A 34 8.71 -11.75 -13.14
C ARG A 34 8.72 -10.78 -14.33
N TYR A 35 7.82 -10.99 -15.29
CA TYR A 35 7.74 -10.21 -16.53
C TYR A 35 6.52 -9.28 -16.59
N SER A 36 5.78 -9.12 -15.50
CA SER A 36 4.59 -8.27 -15.49
C SER A 36 4.98 -6.79 -15.50
N THR A 37 4.44 -6.04 -16.46
CA THR A 37 4.54 -4.58 -16.55
C THR A 37 3.74 -3.87 -15.47
N VAL A 38 2.62 -4.46 -15.03
CA VAL A 38 1.80 -3.94 -13.92
C VAL A 38 2.09 -4.77 -12.68
N VAL A 39 2.32 -4.10 -11.56
CA VAL A 39 2.60 -4.72 -10.26
C VAL A 39 1.69 -4.11 -9.19
N TYR A 40 1.59 -4.81 -8.06
CA TYR A 40 0.66 -4.52 -6.97
C TYR A 40 1.44 -3.98 -5.78
N GLY A 41 1.08 -2.80 -5.30
CA GLY A 41 1.53 -2.29 -4.01
C GLY A 41 0.51 -2.67 -2.95
N ILE A 42 0.94 -3.35 -1.89
CA ILE A 42 0.09 -3.78 -0.77
C ILE A 42 0.52 -3.02 0.49
N LYS A 43 -0.46 -2.42 1.18
CA LYS A 43 -0.27 -1.76 2.47
C LYS A 43 -1.26 -2.33 3.47
N GLU A 44 -0.73 -3.02 4.47
CA GLU A 44 -1.52 -3.55 5.58
C GLU A 44 -2.07 -2.41 6.44
N ARG A 45 -3.20 -2.66 7.10
CA ARG A 45 -3.77 -1.71 8.05
C ARG A 45 -2.84 -1.58 9.26
N GLU A 46 -2.27 -0.40 9.44
CA GLU A 46 -1.59 -0.04 10.68
C GLU A 46 -2.64 0.15 11.79
N ARG A 47 -2.53 -0.64 12.86
CA ARG A 47 -3.39 -0.49 14.03
C ARG A 47 -2.82 0.66 14.87
N TRP A 48 -3.57 1.75 14.98
CA TRP A 48 -3.12 2.97 15.67
C TRP A 48 -2.87 2.77 17.19
N ASN A 49 -3.36 1.67 17.76
CA ASN A 49 -3.39 1.44 19.20
C ASN A 49 -2.08 0.91 19.82
N GLU A 50 -1.04 0.60 19.03
CA GLU A 50 0.21 0.01 19.54
C GLU A 50 1.36 1.03 19.67
N ARG A 51 1.12 2.30 19.32
CA ARG A 51 2.15 3.36 19.34
C ARG A 51 2.09 4.26 20.60
N ILE A 52 1.15 4.00 21.51
CA ILE A 52 0.93 4.76 22.75
C ILE A 52 0.87 3.81 23.96
N ALA A 53 1.87 2.92 24.06
CA ALA A 53 2.15 2.13 25.25
C ALA A 53 3.64 2.29 25.57
#